data_AF-A0A9X1P730-F1
#
_entry.id   AF-A0A9X1P730-F1
#
_cell.length_a   1.000
_cell.length_b   1.000
_cell.length_c   1.000
_cell.angle_alpha   90.00
_cell.angle_beta   90.00
_cell.angle_gamma   90.00
#
_symmetry.space_group_name_H-M   'P 1'
#
loop_
_entity.id
_entity.type
_entity.pdbx_description
1 polymer ?
#
loop_
_entity_poly.entity_id
_entity_poly.type
_entity_poly.pdbx_seq_one_letter_code
_entity_poly.pdbx_strand_id
1 'polypeptide(L)'
;MSKRPRRNHSPAFKAKVALAAVGGEKTLAELAQQFDVHPNQITQWRSQLLDGAAGVFGSPSPAAAEPVDVKTLHAKIGELTLANGFFRNRARQGRTVGERKAMIDRSHDLPIAVQARELGISRGSVYYEPRPVSDADLALMRRIDELHLKYPFAGSRMLRGLLAGEGIIVGRLHVATLMKRMGLEAIYRRPNTSKPAPGHKIYPYLLRKLPVTRANQVWAMDITYIPMAQGFVYLAAVVDWFSRRVLSWRLSITMQADFCIEAVEEALARFGKPEIFNTDQGSQFTSIDFTTVLLDRDIKISMDGKGAWRDNVFVERLWKSVKYEEVYLRAYETVSHARASIGRYLDFYNERRPHSRLGGKTPDQTYFNQPLLAAA
;
A
#
# COMPACT_ATOMS: atom_id res chain seq x y z
N MET A 1 0.56 -41.88 15.55
CA MET A 1 1.39 -42.32 16.70
C MET A 1 1.70 -41.12 17.58
N SER A 2 1.08 -41.03 18.76
CA SER A 2 1.35 -39.96 19.73
C SER A 2 2.76 -40.12 20.29
N LYS A 3 3.63 -39.10 20.17
CA LYS A 3 4.98 -39.13 20.74
C LYS A 3 4.86 -39.12 22.27
N ARG A 4 5.32 -40.20 22.93
CA ARG A 4 5.39 -40.31 24.39
C ARG A 4 6.20 -39.11 24.94
N PRO A 5 5.69 -38.36 25.93
CA PRO A 5 6.44 -37.25 26.52
C PRO A 5 7.73 -37.75 27.17
N ARG A 6 8.84 -37.03 26.97
CA ARG A 6 10.14 -37.35 27.59
C ARG A 6 10.01 -37.25 29.12
N ARG A 7 10.31 -38.34 29.84
CA ARG A 7 10.39 -38.32 31.31
C ARG A 7 11.55 -37.41 31.74
N ASN A 8 11.23 -36.31 32.43
CA ASN A 8 12.23 -35.44 33.05
C ASN A 8 12.50 -35.92 34.48
N HIS A 9 13.73 -36.35 34.75
CA HIS A 9 14.17 -36.77 36.09
C HIS A 9 14.75 -35.58 36.87
N SER A 10 14.43 -35.47 38.15
CA SER A 10 14.95 -34.41 39.02
C SER A 10 16.46 -34.53 39.25
N PRO A 11 17.18 -33.44 39.53
CA PRO A 11 18.62 -33.48 39.81
C PRO A 11 18.98 -34.45 40.95
N ALA A 12 18.20 -34.45 42.03
CA ALA A 12 18.39 -35.36 43.16
C ALA A 12 18.22 -36.84 42.76
N PHE A 13 17.26 -37.15 41.90
CA PHE A 13 17.08 -38.51 41.39
C PHE A 13 18.27 -38.97 40.54
N LYS A 14 18.76 -38.10 39.64
CA LYS A 14 19.94 -38.40 38.81
C LYS A 14 21.20 -38.64 39.67
N ALA A 15 21.42 -37.81 40.69
CA ALA A 15 22.54 -37.97 41.61
C ALA A 15 22.48 -39.30 42.38
N LYS A 16 21.29 -39.70 42.86
CA LYS A 16 21.07 -40.99 43.54
C LYS A 16 21.41 -42.19 42.63
N VAL A 17 20.96 -42.15 41.38
CA VAL A 17 21.24 -43.21 40.40
C VAL A 17 22.73 -43.24 40.03
N ALA A 18 23.36 -42.09 39.85
CA ALA A 18 24.79 -41.99 39.56
C ALA A 18 25.66 -42.54 40.70
N LEU A 19 25.34 -42.21 41.96
CA LEU A 19 26.05 -42.74 43.13
C LEU A 19 25.94 -44.27 43.23
N ALA A 20 24.75 -44.83 43.00
CA ALA A 20 24.56 -46.29 42.97
C ALA A 20 25.40 -46.95 41.86
N ALA A 21 25.55 -46.29 40.72
CA ALA A 21 26.39 -46.77 39.62
C ALA A 21 27.90 -46.59 39.87
N VAL A 22 28.32 -45.64 40.71
CA VAL A 22 29.72 -45.50 41.17
C VAL A 22 30.05 -46.59 42.20
N GLY A 23 29.12 -46.95 43.07
CA GLY A 23 29.30 -47.98 44.10
C GLY A 23 29.64 -49.38 43.55
N GLY A 24 29.25 -49.69 42.31
CA GLY A 24 29.70 -50.89 41.60
C GLY A 24 29.15 -52.23 42.10
N GLU A 25 28.25 -52.22 43.08
CA GLU A 25 27.65 -53.42 43.69
C GLU A 25 26.65 -54.16 42.79
N LYS A 26 26.16 -53.50 41.73
CA LYS A 26 25.16 -54.03 40.78
C LYS A 26 25.53 -53.71 39.35
N THR A 27 25.13 -54.57 38.43
CA THR A 27 25.32 -54.37 36.99
C THR A 27 24.42 -53.24 36.45
N LEU A 28 24.79 -52.65 35.31
CA LEU A 28 23.99 -51.60 34.66
C LEU A 28 22.57 -52.06 34.30
N ALA A 29 22.39 -53.35 33.99
CA ALA A 29 21.08 -53.92 33.67
C ALA A 29 20.18 -54.00 34.93
N GLU A 30 20.75 -54.41 36.06
CA GLU A 30 20.03 -54.46 37.34
C GLU A 30 19.66 -53.05 37.84
N LEU A 31 20.57 -52.07 37.68
CA LEU A 31 20.30 -50.67 38.02
C LEU A 31 19.23 -50.06 37.10
N ALA A 32 19.25 -50.39 35.81
CA ALA A 32 18.23 -49.94 34.86
C ALA A 32 16.84 -50.46 35.22
N GLN A 33 16.74 -51.73 35.63
CA GLN A 33 15.50 -52.32 36.11
C GLN A 33 15.05 -51.74 37.46
N GLN A 34 15.98 -51.55 38.40
CA GLN A 34 15.68 -51.03 39.74
C GLN A 34 15.16 -49.58 39.70
N PHE A 35 15.73 -48.74 38.84
CA PHE A 35 15.43 -47.31 38.78
C PHE A 35 14.51 -46.92 37.62
N ASP A 36 14.04 -47.88 36.80
CA ASP A 36 13.21 -47.68 35.61
C ASP A 36 13.78 -46.59 34.66
N VAL A 37 15.09 -46.69 34.39
CA VAL A 37 15.85 -45.79 33.52
C VAL A 37 16.72 -46.55 32.53
N HIS A 38 17.01 -45.94 31.39
CA HIS A 38 17.79 -46.61 30.35
C HIS A 38 19.29 -46.70 30.76
N PRO A 39 20.00 -47.82 30.49
CA PRO A 39 21.43 -47.99 30.84
C PRO A 39 22.35 -46.85 30.38
N ASN A 40 22.11 -46.30 29.19
CA ASN A 40 22.86 -45.13 28.68
C ASN A 40 22.70 -43.88 29.56
N GLN A 41 21.52 -43.66 30.18
CA GLN A 41 21.31 -42.54 31.08
C GLN A 41 22.09 -42.71 32.39
N ILE A 42 22.14 -43.94 32.91
CA ILE A 42 22.94 -44.28 34.10
C ILE A 42 24.43 -44.01 33.82
N THR A 43 24.91 -44.46 32.67
CA THR A 43 26.31 -44.25 32.25
C THR A 43 26.64 -42.76 32.11
N GLN A 44 25.74 -41.99 31.50
CA GLN A 44 25.88 -40.54 31.36
C GLN A 44 25.91 -39.83 32.72
N TRP A 45 24.99 -40.16 33.64
CA TRP A 45 24.93 -39.50 34.95
C TRP A 45 26.10 -39.92 35.85
N ARG A 46 26.59 -41.16 35.73
CA ARG A 46 27.83 -41.61 36.40
C ARG A 46 29.03 -40.80 35.94
N SER A 47 29.21 -40.60 34.63
CA SER A 47 30.30 -39.76 34.09
C SER A 47 30.17 -38.32 34.59
N GLN A 48 28.98 -37.71 34.45
CA GLN A 48 28.74 -36.35 34.92
C GLN A 48 29.05 -36.16 36.41
N LEU A 49 28.75 -37.15 37.25
CA LEU A 49 29.06 -37.10 38.67
C LEU A 49 30.57 -37.21 38.91
N LEU A 50 31.27 -38.13 38.25
CA LEU A 50 32.72 -38.29 38.41
C LEU A 50 33.50 -37.08 37.88
N ASP A 51 33.11 -36.56 36.72
CA ASP A 51 33.74 -35.39 36.08
C ASP A 51 33.48 -34.11 36.90
N GLY A 52 32.31 -34.01 37.53
CA GLY A 52 31.92 -32.88 38.37
C GLY A 52 32.35 -32.97 39.84
N ALA A 53 32.70 -34.16 40.35
CA ALA A 53 32.99 -34.40 41.77
C ALA A 53 34.19 -33.57 42.26
N ALA A 54 35.20 -33.39 41.42
CA ALA A 54 36.36 -32.55 41.72
C ALA A 54 35.97 -31.08 41.97
N GLY A 55 34.96 -30.56 41.26
CA GLY A 55 34.45 -29.19 41.43
C GLY A 55 33.59 -28.97 42.68
N VAL A 56 33.15 -30.05 43.35
CA VAL A 56 32.40 -29.98 44.62
C VAL A 56 33.32 -29.76 45.82
N PHE A 57 34.56 -30.28 45.75
CA PHE A 57 35.54 -30.22 46.85
C PHE A 57 36.75 -29.34 46.54
N GLY A 58 37.00 -28.98 45.28
CA GLY A 58 38.03 -28.04 44.86
C GLY A 58 37.40 -26.85 44.16
N SER A 59 37.65 -25.63 44.68
CA SER A 59 37.44 -24.42 43.89
C SER A 59 38.63 -24.21 42.97
N PRO A 60 38.51 -24.34 41.65
CA PRO A 60 39.23 -23.47 40.75
C PRO A 60 38.37 -22.23 40.55
N SER A 61 38.86 -21.08 41.01
CA SER A 61 38.38 -19.79 40.51
C SER A 61 38.48 -19.87 38.98
N PRO A 62 37.38 -19.75 38.21
CA PRO A 62 37.55 -19.59 36.78
C PRO A 62 38.29 -18.27 36.61
N ALA A 63 39.42 -18.29 35.91
CA ALA A 63 39.97 -17.07 35.34
C ALA A 63 38.79 -16.33 34.70
N ALA A 64 38.47 -15.16 35.26
CA ALA A 64 37.35 -14.37 34.79
C ALA A 64 37.57 -14.11 33.31
N ALA A 65 36.79 -14.77 32.44
CA ALA A 65 36.35 -14.07 31.26
C ALA A 65 35.76 -12.77 31.80
N GLU A 66 36.34 -11.62 31.44
CA GLU A 66 35.83 -10.33 31.88
C GLU A 66 34.31 -10.38 31.79
N PRO A 67 33.57 -10.04 32.87
CA PRO A 67 32.13 -10.11 32.83
C PRO A 67 31.69 -9.19 31.70
N VAL A 68 31.30 -9.80 30.57
CA VAL A 68 30.75 -9.08 29.43
C VAL A 68 29.64 -8.24 30.03
N ASP A 69 29.82 -6.91 30.05
CA ASP A 69 28.90 -6.02 30.74
C ASP A 69 27.58 -6.03 29.97
N VAL A 70 26.71 -6.94 30.39
CA VAL A 70 25.41 -7.21 29.82
C VAL A 70 24.55 -5.95 29.86
N LYS A 71 24.78 -5.04 30.83
CA LYS A 71 24.09 -3.76 30.91
C LYS A 71 24.54 -2.83 29.79
N THR A 72 25.84 -2.75 29.55
CA THR A 72 26.40 -1.95 28.45
C THR A 72 26.01 -2.51 27.08
N LEU A 73 25.98 -3.83 26.89
CA LEU A 73 25.48 -4.45 25.67
C LEU A 73 23.98 -4.18 25.45
N HIS A 74 23.14 -4.32 26.47
CA HIS A 74 21.71 -4.00 26.34
C HIS A 74 21.47 -2.51 26.07
N ALA A 75 22.26 -1.62 26.67
CA ALA A 75 22.21 -0.19 26.37
C ALA A 75 22.56 0.07 24.90
N LYS A 76 23.63 -0.56 24.39
CA LYS A 76 24.02 -0.43 22.98
C LYS A 76 23.00 -1.02 22.02
N ILE A 77 22.39 -2.17 22.37
CA ILE A 77 21.28 -2.76 21.61
C ILE A 77 20.08 -1.79 21.58
N GLY A 78 19.75 -1.15 22.71
CA GLY A 78 18.68 -0.16 22.80
C GLY A 78 18.95 1.06 21.93
N GLU A 79 20.15 1.64 22.01
CA GLU A 79 20.60 2.77 21.19
C GLU A 79 20.52 2.43 19.69
N LEU A 80 21.09 1.29 19.28
CA LEU A 80 21.05 0.81 17.90
C LEU A 80 19.61 0.51 17.45
N THR A 81 18.75 0.02 18.33
CA THR A 81 17.33 -0.24 18.01
C THR A 81 16.59 1.07 17.72
N LEU A 82 16.84 2.12 18.51
CA LEU A 82 16.26 3.45 18.28
C LEU A 82 16.78 4.08 16.98
N ALA A 83 18.10 4.05 16.76
CA ALA A 83 18.72 4.59 15.56
C ALA A 83 18.24 3.85 14.29
N ASN A 84 18.27 2.52 14.30
CA ASN A 84 17.75 1.70 13.20
C ASN A 84 16.25 1.95 12.99
N GLY A 85 15.47 2.10 14.06
CA GLY A 85 14.05 2.46 13.98
C GLY A 85 13.83 3.79 13.25
N PHE A 86 14.61 4.82 13.59
CA PHE A 86 14.58 6.11 12.92
C PHE A 86 14.91 5.99 11.42
N PHE A 87 16.04 5.36 11.07
CA PHE A 87 16.43 5.19 9.67
C PHE A 87 15.45 4.34 8.89
N ARG A 88 14.89 3.28 9.49
CA ARG A 88 13.87 2.43 8.87
C ARG A 88 12.60 3.22 8.58
N ASN A 89 12.16 4.05 9.52
CA ASN A 89 10.98 4.89 9.33
C ASN A 89 11.24 5.95 8.27
N ARG A 90 12.40 6.63 8.30
CA ARG A 90 12.79 7.61 7.28
C ARG A 90 12.99 6.99 5.91
N ALA A 91 13.47 5.75 5.82
CA ALA A 91 13.62 5.00 4.57
C ALA A 91 12.25 4.72 3.92
N ARG A 92 11.24 4.44 4.76
CA ARG A 92 9.89 4.07 4.34
C ARG A 92 8.96 5.26 4.09
N GLN A 93 9.16 6.35 4.82
CA GLN A 93 8.29 7.53 4.76
C GLN A 93 8.45 8.24 3.41
N GLY A 94 7.34 8.42 2.69
CA GLY A 94 7.29 9.18 1.44
C GLY A 94 8.14 8.62 0.29
N ARG A 95 8.53 7.33 0.33
CA ARG A 95 9.25 6.67 -0.76
C ARG A 95 8.46 5.53 -1.39
N THR A 96 8.40 5.55 -2.70
CA THR A 96 7.83 4.48 -3.52
C THR A 96 8.60 3.15 -3.34
N VAL A 97 7.97 2.04 -3.72
CA VAL A 97 8.65 0.72 -3.74
C VAL A 97 9.87 0.74 -4.67
N GLY A 98 9.82 1.51 -5.77
CA GLY A 98 10.93 1.64 -6.72
C GLY A 98 12.14 2.34 -6.12
N GLU A 99 11.93 3.46 -5.43
CA GLU A 99 13.01 4.19 -4.75
C GLU A 99 13.62 3.36 -3.62
N ARG A 100 12.78 2.66 -2.84
CA ARG A 100 13.25 1.73 -1.81
C ARG A 100 14.03 0.57 -2.42
N LYS A 101 13.64 0.06 -3.59
CA LYS A 101 14.39 -0.97 -4.32
C LYS A 101 15.76 -0.44 -4.77
N ALA A 102 15.86 0.82 -5.16
CA ALA A 102 17.14 1.45 -5.54
C ALA A 102 18.13 1.58 -4.37
N MET A 103 17.64 1.54 -3.12
CA MET A 103 18.49 1.53 -1.91
C MET A 103 19.12 0.16 -1.60
N ILE A 104 18.79 -0.90 -2.36
CA ILE A 104 19.40 -2.22 -2.17
C ILE A 104 20.85 -2.19 -2.65
N ASP A 105 21.77 -2.47 -1.74
CA ASP A 105 23.19 -2.61 -2.05
C ASP A 105 23.55 -4.10 -2.10
N ARG A 106 23.88 -4.60 -3.29
CA ARG A 106 24.26 -6.01 -3.48
C ARG A 106 25.67 -6.33 -2.97
N SER A 107 26.49 -5.32 -2.69
CA SER A 107 27.85 -5.45 -2.21
C SER A 107 27.98 -5.37 -0.68
N HIS A 108 26.93 -4.96 0.01
CA HIS A 108 26.91 -4.85 1.47
C HIS A 108 26.89 -6.23 2.14
N ASP A 109 27.58 -6.36 3.28
CA ASP A 109 27.59 -7.55 4.15
C ASP A 109 26.20 -8.02 4.63
N LEU A 110 25.19 -7.15 4.59
CA LEU A 110 23.82 -7.50 4.99
C LEU A 110 23.15 -8.30 3.87
N PRO A 111 22.58 -9.48 4.14
CA PRO A 111 21.88 -10.24 3.11
C PRO A 111 20.74 -9.43 2.48
N ILE A 112 20.53 -9.56 1.16
CA ILE A 112 19.45 -8.87 0.43
C ILE A 112 18.08 -9.09 1.08
N ALA A 113 17.83 -10.26 1.66
CA ALA A 113 16.59 -10.54 2.39
C ALA A 113 16.40 -9.66 3.62
N VAL A 114 17.49 -9.35 4.35
CA VAL A 114 17.48 -8.46 5.50
C VAL A 114 17.30 -7.02 5.04
N GLN A 115 18.06 -6.57 4.03
CA GLN A 115 17.91 -5.23 3.47
C GLN A 115 16.48 -4.98 2.96
N ALA A 116 15.90 -5.92 2.22
CA ALA A 116 14.52 -5.84 1.74
C ALA A 116 13.51 -5.74 2.89
N ARG A 117 13.72 -6.51 3.97
CA ARG A 117 12.89 -6.45 5.17
C ARG A 117 12.99 -5.10 5.87
N GLU A 118 14.19 -4.55 6.02
CA GLU A 118 14.37 -3.23 6.63
C GLU A 118 13.71 -2.14 5.78
N LEU A 119 13.89 -2.19 4.47
CA LEU A 119 13.24 -1.28 3.52
C LEU A 119 11.72 -1.53 3.36
N GLY A 120 11.18 -2.60 3.93
CA GLY A 120 9.75 -2.91 3.89
C GLY A 120 9.25 -3.28 2.49
N ILE A 121 10.07 -3.98 1.70
CA ILE A 121 9.72 -4.50 0.37
C ILE A 121 9.87 -6.03 0.33
N SER A 122 9.13 -6.71 -0.54
CA SER A 122 9.24 -8.17 -0.66
C SER A 122 10.56 -8.54 -1.33
N ARG A 123 11.21 -9.64 -0.89
CA ARG A 123 12.44 -10.14 -1.53
C ARG A 123 12.27 -10.31 -3.04
N GLY A 124 11.13 -10.82 -3.49
CA GLY A 124 10.83 -11.02 -4.91
C GLY A 124 10.83 -9.71 -5.72
N SER A 125 10.38 -8.60 -5.13
CA SER A 125 10.37 -7.30 -5.81
C SER A 125 11.77 -6.76 -6.15
N VAL A 126 12.80 -7.18 -5.40
CA VAL A 126 14.20 -6.82 -5.65
C VAL A 126 14.70 -7.39 -6.98
N TYR A 127 14.26 -8.60 -7.33
CA TYR A 127 14.66 -9.30 -8.55
C TYR A 127 13.69 -9.06 -9.71
N TYR A 128 12.49 -8.56 -9.42
CA TYR A 128 11.48 -8.30 -10.45
C TYR A 128 11.93 -7.15 -11.36
N GLU A 129 12.14 -7.44 -12.64
CA GLU A 129 12.33 -6.41 -13.67
C GLU A 129 10.97 -5.98 -14.21
N PRO A 130 10.65 -4.67 -14.21
CA PRO A 130 9.41 -4.17 -14.81
C PRO A 130 9.34 -4.59 -16.26
N ARG A 131 8.32 -5.37 -16.60
CA ARG A 131 8.04 -5.69 -18.01
C ARG A 131 7.16 -4.60 -18.60
N PRO A 132 7.53 -4.03 -19.76
CA PRO A 132 6.64 -3.11 -20.46
C PRO A 132 5.35 -3.84 -20.83
N VAL A 133 4.28 -3.06 -21.00
CA VAL A 133 3.04 -3.60 -21.55
C VAL A 133 3.29 -3.91 -23.02
N SER A 134 2.84 -5.08 -23.48
CA SER A 134 2.95 -5.40 -24.90
C SER A 134 2.07 -4.46 -25.73
N ASP A 135 2.44 -4.22 -26.99
CA ASP A 135 1.65 -3.37 -27.88
C ASP A 135 0.21 -3.89 -28.07
N ALA A 136 0.05 -5.21 -28.06
CA ALA A 136 -1.26 -5.86 -28.08
C ALA A 136 -2.10 -5.51 -26.83
N ASP A 137 -1.49 -5.51 -25.65
CA ASP A 137 -2.16 -5.13 -24.41
C ASP A 137 -2.45 -3.62 -24.37
N LEU A 138 -1.58 -2.77 -24.92
CA LEU A 138 -1.84 -1.33 -25.03
C LEU A 138 -3.03 -1.04 -25.94
N ALA A 139 -3.10 -1.69 -27.11
CA ALA A 139 -4.23 -1.60 -28.01
C ALA A 139 -5.53 -2.08 -27.34
N LEU A 140 -5.47 -3.20 -26.63
CA LEU A 140 -6.59 -3.73 -25.88
C LEU A 140 -7.02 -2.81 -24.72
N MET A 141 -6.07 -2.23 -23.97
CA MET A 141 -6.35 -1.25 -22.92
C MET A 141 -7.04 -0.02 -23.49
N ARG A 142 -6.56 0.53 -24.60
CA ARG A 142 -7.22 1.65 -25.28
C ARG A 142 -8.67 1.30 -25.64
N ARG A 143 -8.90 0.11 -26.22
CA ARG A 143 -10.26 -0.29 -26.59
C ARG A 143 -11.17 -0.51 -25.38
N ILE A 144 -10.65 -1.10 -24.31
CA ILE A 144 -11.36 -1.24 -23.04
C ILE A 144 -11.75 0.13 -22.50
N ASP A 145 -10.87 1.14 -22.57
CA ASP A 145 -11.13 2.50 -22.11
C ASP A 145 -12.29 3.15 -22.88
N GLU A 146 -12.27 3.05 -24.21
CA GLU A 146 -13.33 3.55 -25.09
C GLU A 146 -14.68 2.88 -24.81
N LEU A 147 -14.67 1.54 -24.69
CA LEU A 147 -15.87 0.77 -24.36
C LEU A 147 -16.39 1.10 -22.96
N HIS A 148 -15.51 1.31 -21.99
CA HIS A 148 -15.90 1.67 -20.63
C HIS A 148 -16.52 3.07 -20.57
N LEU A 149 -15.98 4.04 -21.31
CA LEU A 149 -16.60 5.37 -21.41
C LEU A 149 -18.00 5.33 -22.05
N LYS A 150 -18.22 4.41 -23.00
CA LYS A 150 -19.51 4.24 -23.68
C LYS A 150 -20.49 3.41 -22.86
N TYR A 151 -20.00 2.38 -22.18
CA TYR A 151 -20.75 1.39 -21.42
C TYR A 151 -20.18 1.27 -20.00
N PRO A 152 -20.36 2.28 -19.13
CA PRO A 152 -19.75 2.31 -17.80
C PRO A 152 -20.22 1.17 -16.89
N PHE A 153 -21.35 0.54 -17.19
CA PHE A 153 -21.87 -0.64 -16.49
C PHE A 153 -21.21 -1.97 -16.93
N ALA A 154 -20.42 -1.96 -18.01
CA ALA A 154 -19.81 -3.17 -18.57
C ALA A 154 -18.60 -3.60 -17.75
N GLY A 155 -18.78 -4.62 -16.91
CA GLY A 155 -17.68 -5.32 -16.25
C GLY A 155 -16.89 -6.21 -17.20
N SER A 156 -15.79 -6.80 -16.71
CA SER A 156 -14.87 -7.63 -17.51
C SER A 156 -15.55 -8.74 -18.31
N ARG A 157 -16.64 -9.34 -17.78
CA ARG A 157 -17.44 -10.35 -18.49
C ARG A 157 -18.13 -9.77 -19.74
N MET A 158 -18.77 -8.61 -19.61
CA MET A 158 -19.48 -7.97 -20.71
C MET A 158 -18.51 -7.39 -21.72
N LEU A 159 -17.45 -6.73 -21.26
CA LEU A 159 -16.39 -6.20 -22.12
C LEU A 159 -15.76 -7.31 -22.97
N ARG A 160 -15.50 -8.49 -22.40
CA ARG A 160 -15.04 -9.66 -23.17
C ARG A 160 -16.00 -10.00 -24.32
N GLY A 161 -17.31 -9.94 -24.09
CA GLY A 161 -18.32 -10.20 -25.12
C GLY A 161 -18.34 -9.12 -26.21
N LEU A 162 -18.25 -7.85 -25.83
CA LEU A 162 -18.17 -6.73 -26.76
C LEU A 162 -16.92 -6.81 -27.64
N LEU A 163 -15.77 -7.08 -27.02
CA LEU A 163 -14.50 -7.29 -27.72
C LEU A 163 -14.55 -8.49 -28.67
N ALA A 164 -15.18 -9.60 -28.26
CA ALA A 164 -15.36 -10.76 -29.14
C ALA A 164 -16.25 -10.43 -30.35
N GLY A 165 -17.28 -9.59 -30.18
CA GLY A 165 -18.10 -9.09 -31.28
C GLY A 165 -17.35 -8.21 -32.29
N GLU A 166 -16.22 -7.64 -31.88
CA GLU A 166 -15.28 -6.87 -32.72
C GLU A 166 -14.14 -7.74 -33.29
N GLY A 167 -14.19 -9.08 -33.08
CA GLY A 167 -13.15 -10.01 -33.52
C GLY A 167 -11.94 -10.13 -32.59
N ILE A 168 -11.95 -9.47 -31.42
CA ILE A 168 -10.86 -9.50 -30.45
C ILE A 168 -11.10 -10.62 -29.44
N ILE A 169 -10.39 -11.75 -29.61
CA ILE A 169 -10.51 -12.91 -28.72
C ILE A 169 -9.58 -12.76 -27.51
N VAL A 170 -10.16 -12.53 -26.34
CA VAL A 170 -9.42 -12.36 -25.09
C VAL A 170 -10.09 -13.06 -23.90
N GLY A 171 -9.28 -13.53 -22.94
CA GLY A 171 -9.76 -14.13 -21.70
C GLY A 171 -10.33 -13.09 -20.72
N ARG A 172 -11.39 -13.46 -19.99
CA ARG A 172 -12.03 -12.60 -18.97
C ARG A 172 -11.04 -12.10 -17.91
N LEU A 173 -10.14 -12.98 -17.44
CA LEU A 173 -9.17 -12.63 -16.42
C LEU A 173 -8.16 -11.59 -16.94
N HIS A 174 -7.79 -11.68 -18.21
CA HIS A 174 -6.91 -10.70 -18.84
C HIS A 174 -7.56 -9.32 -18.89
N VAL A 175 -8.82 -9.25 -19.36
CA VAL A 175 -9.62 -8.01 -19.33
C VAL A 175 -9.72 -7.46 -17.91
N ALA A 176 -10.00 -8.30 -16.91
CA ALA A 176 -10.07 -7.86 -15.51
C ALA A 176 -8.73 -7.31 -14.98
N THR A 177 -7.61 -7.93 -15.34
CA THR A 177 -6.26 -7.48 -14.99
C THR A 177 -5.95 -6.12 -15.62
N LEU A 178 -6.29 -5.93 -16.89
CA LEU A 178 -6.09 -4.66 -17.60
C LEU A 178 -6.98 -3.56 -17.03
N MET A 179 -8.27 -3.84 -16.79
CA MET A 179 -9.18 -2.89 -16.12
C MET A 179 -8.60 -2.43 -14.78
N LYS A 180 -8.15 -3.38 -13.94
CA LYS A 180 -7.53 -3.07 -12.65
C LYS A 180 -6.27 -2.20 -12.80
N ARG A 181 -5.43 -2.50 -13.80
CA ARG A 181 -4.23 -1.71 -14.10
C ARG A 181 -4.56 -0.28 -14.51
N MET A 182 -5.65 -0.09 -15.25
CA MET A 182 -6.13 1.21 -15.70
C MET A 182 -6.93 1.97 -14.63
N GLY A 183 -7.25 1.33 -13.50
CA GLY A 183 -8.15 1.90 -12.49
C GLY A 183 -9.62 1.94 -12.92
N LEU A 184 -10.02 1.12 -13.89
CA LEU A 184 -11.40 1.08 -14.39
C LEU A 184 -12.24 0.08 -13.59
N GLU A 185 -13.38 0.55 -13.08
CA GLU A 185 -14.36 -0.27 -12.39
C GLU A 185 -15.75 -0.09 -13.00
N ALA A 186 -16.45 -1.21 -13.24
CA ALA A 186 -17.80 -1.14 -13.76
C ALA A 186 -18.81 -0.62 -12.72
N ILE A 187 -19.68 0.27 -13.17
CA ILE A 187 -20.71 0.94 -12.38
C ILE A 187 -21.99 0.11 -12.40
N TYR A 188 -22.21 -0.70 -11.37
CA TYR A 188 -23.46 -1.47 -11.19
C TYR A 188 -23.72 -1.79 -9.71
N ARG A 189 -24.95 -2.19 -9.37
CA ARG A 189 -25.28 -2.66 -8.00
C ARG A 189 -24.53 -3.97 -7.69
N ARG A 190 -23.52 -3.91 -6.83
CA ARG A 190 -22.77 -5.08 -6.37
C ARG A 190 -23.55 -5.85 -5.28
N PRO A 191 -23.63 -7.20 -5.36
CA PRO A 191 -24.07 -8.03 -4.24
C PRO A 191 -23.16 -7.82 -3.02
N ASN A 192 -23.74 -7.75 -1.82
CA ASN A 192 -23.01 -7.46 -0.58
C ASN A 192 -22.07 -8.61 -0.20
N THR A 193 -20.82 -8.56 -0.66
CA THR A 193 -19.82 -9.63 -0.47
C THR A 193 -18.48 -9.04 -0.05
N SER A 194 -18.40 -8.44 1.15
CA SER A 194 -17.10 -8.22 1.79
C SER A 194 -17.24 -7.79 3.26
N LYS A 195 -16.57 -8.54 4.15
CA LYS A 195 -15.99 -7.99 5.38
C LYS A 195 -14.82 -7.08 4.98
N PRO A 196 -14.66 -5.87 5.55
CA PRO A 196 -13.55 -4.99 5.23
C PRO A 196 -12.20 -5.68 5.51
N ALA A 197 -11.21 -5.45 4.64
CA ALA A 197 -9.83 -5.83 4.94
C ALA A 197 -9.33 -5.00 6.14
N PRO A 198 -8.63 -5.59 7.13
CA PRO A 198 -8.09 -4.84 8.26
C PRO A 198 -6.98 -3.89 7.78
N GLY A 199 -7.08 -2.59 8.06
CA GLY A 199 -5.93 -1.68 7.95
C GLY A 199 -6.25 -0.21 7.64
N HIS A 200 -7.28 0.09 6.83
CA HIS A 200 -7.56 1.46 6.41
C HIS A 200 -8.75 2.06 7.18
N LYS A 201 -8.56 3.27 7.72
CA LYS A 201 -9.63 4.04 8.37
C LYS A 201 -10.62 4.49 7.29
N ILE A 202 -11.83 3.94 7.32
CA ILE A 202 -12.91 4.35 6.43
C ILE A 202 -13.58 5.60 7.02
N TYR A 203 -13.62 6.68 6.26
CA TYR A 203 -14.29 7.91 6.65
C TYR A 203 -15.77 7.86 6.23
N PRO A 204 -16.67 8.50 7.00
CA PRO A 204 -18.09 8.55 6.65
C PRO A 204 -18.31 9.38 5.38
N TYR A 205 -19.39 9.08 4.67
CA TYR A 205 -19.81 9.87 3.51
C TYR A 205 -20.55 11.13 3.97
N LEU A 206 -19.99 12.32 3.72
CA LEU A 206 -20.47 13.59 4.28
C LEU A 206 -21.38 14.39 3.35
N LEU A 207 -21.44 14.05 2.06
CA LEU A 207 -22.17 14.83 1.06
C LEU A 207 -23.67 14.50 0.99
N ARG A 208 -24.13 13.50 1.76
CA ARG A 208 -25.53 13.10 1.77
C ARG A 208 -26.41 14.26 2.27
N LYS A 209 -27.31 14.76 1.41
CA LYS A 209 -28.20 15.91 1.66
C LYS A 209 -27.48 17.24 1.88
N LEU A 210 -26.19 17.35 1.52
CA LEU A 210 -25.47 18.62 1.60
C LEU A 210 -25.67 19.40 0.30
N PRO A 211 -26.38 20.55 0.31
CA PRO A 211 -26.38 21.44 -0.84
C PRO A 211 -25.01 22.11 -0.95
N VAL A 212 -24.32 21.86 -2.06
CA VAL A 212 -23.06 22.52 -2.39
C VAL A 212 -23.38 23.78 -3.19
N THR A 213 -23.25 24.95 -2.56
CA THR A 213 -23.78 26.24 -3.07
C THR A 213 -22.72 27.29 -3.36
N ARG A 214 -21.45 27.04 -3.03
CA ARG A 214 -20.33 27.96 -3.28
C ARG A 214 -19.05 27.19 -3.59
N ALA A 215 -18.08 27.85 -4.22
CA ALA A 215 -16.77 27.23 -4.43
C ALA A 215 -16.00 27.06 -3.11
N ASN A 216 -15.07 26.12 -3.09
CA ASN A 216 -14.30 25.70 -1.92
C ASN A 216 -15.14 25.14 -0.76
N GLN A 217 -16.43 24.85 -0.96
CA GLN A 217 -17.18 24.09 0.03
C GLN A 217 -16.81 22.61 -0.01
N VAL A 218 -16.76 22.03 -1.22
CA VAL A 218 -16.43 20.63 -1.44
C VAL A 218 -15.45 20.53 -2.60
N TRP A 219 -14.30 19.91 -2.36
CA TRP A 219 -13.41 19.47 -3.43
C TRP A 219 -13.52 17.96 -3.59
N ALA A 220 -13.24 17.46 -4.79
CA ALA A 220 -13.06 16.05 -5.04
C ALA A 220 -11.77 15.80 -5.80
N MET A 221 -11.25 14.58 -5.67
CA MET A 221 -10.09 14.12 -6.42
C MET A 221 -10.35 12.77 -7.05
N ASP A 222 -9.82 12.59 -8.24
CA ASP A 222 -9.85 11.31 -8.94
C ASP A 222 -8.65 11.16 -9.87
N ILE A 223 -8.42 9.93 -10.33
CA ILE A 223 -7.34 9.56 -11.25
C ILE A 223 -7.94 8.89 -12.47
N THR A 224 -7.45 9.22 -13.65
CA THR A 224 -7.80 8.53 -14.89
C THR A 224 -6.58 8.06 -15.67
N TYR A 225 -6.77 6.98 -16.41
CA TYR A 225 -5.82 6.46 -17.39
C TYR A 225 -5.78 7.33 -18.66
N ILE A 226 -4.58 7.63 -19.16
CA ILE A 226 -4.35 8.38 -20.40
C ILE A 226 -3.46 7.54 -21.34
N PRO A 227 -3.98 7.06 -22.48
CA PRO A 227 -3.18 6.35 -23.49
C PRO A 227 -2.18 7.29 -24.17
N MET A 228 -1.02 6.74 -24.55
CA MET A 228 0.02 7.42 -25.31
C MET A 228 0.39 6.61 -26.57
N ALA A 229 1.22 7.17 -27.45
CA ALA A 229 1.75 6.45 -28.61
C ALA A 229 2.57 5.22 -28.18
N GLN A 230 3.33 5.37 -27.09
CA GLN A 230 4.02 4.27 -26.42
C GLN A 230 3.69 4.33 -24.92
N GLY A 231 3.13 3.24 -24.38
CA GLY A 231 2.73 3.17 -22.98
C GLY A 231 1.53 4.07 -22.64
N PHE A 232 1.48 4.52 -21.39
CA PHE A 232 0.41 5.33 -20.84
C PHE A 232 0.85 6.06 -19.57
N VAL A 233 0.07 7.05 -19.16
CA VAL A 233 0.23 7.78 -17.89
C VAL A 233 -1.09 7.85 -17.12
N TYR A 234 -1.00 8.19 -15.85
CA TYR A 234 -2.12 8.48 -14.97
C TYR A 234 -2.25 9.98 -14.77
N LEU A 235 -3.46 10.51 -14.94
CA LEU A 235 -3.81 11.90 -14.69
C LEU A 235 -4.65 11.99 -13.43
N ALA A 236 -4.13 12.66 -12.40
CA ALA A 236 -4.91 13.05 -11.22
C ALA A 236 -5.38 14.49 -11.37
N ALA A 237 -6.61 14.78 -10.94
CA ALA A 237 -7.12 16.14 -10.86
C ALA A 237 -7.86 16.39 -9.55
N VAL A 238 -7.62 17.56 -8.95
CA VAL A 238 -8.42 18.11 -7.86
C VAL A 238 -9.43 19.08 -8.45
N VAL A 239 -10.70 18.88 -8.15
CA VAL A 239 -11.82 19.58 -8.79
C VAL A 239 -12.72 20.21 -7.73
N ASP A 240 -13.06 21.47 -7.93
CA ASP A 240 -14.10 22.13 -7.12
C ASP A 240 -15.49 21.64 -7.54
N TRP A 241 -16.27 21.18 -6.57
CA TRP A 241 -17.57 20.57 -6.83
C TRP A 241 -18.59 21.56 -7.36
N PHE A 242 -18.59 22.79 -6.86
CA PHE A 242 -19.61 23.77 -7.23
C PHE A 242 -19.40 24.28 -8.65
N SER A 243 -18.23 24.84 -8.90
CA SER A 243 -17.84 25.50 -10.15
C SER A 243 -17.41 24.53 -11.25
N ARG A 244 -17.14 23.26 -10.92
CA ARG A 244 -16.50 22.27 -11.82
C ARG A 244 -15.08 22.62 -12.22
N ARG A 245 -14.47 23.64 -11.62
CA ARG A 245 -13.12 24.07 -11.94
C ARG A 245 -12.10 23.01 -11.55
N VAL A 246 -11.19 22.70 -12.46
CA VAL A 246 -10.00 21.90 -12.16
C VAL A 246 -9.01 22.81 -11.45
N LEU A 247 -8.78 22.57 -10.16
CA LEU A 247 -7.94 23.42 -9.32
C LEU A 247 -6.45 23.15 -9.54
N SER A 248 -6.10 21.88 -9.60
CA SER A 248 -4.75 21.40 -9.86
C SER A 248 -4.83 20.00 -10.49
N TRP A 249 -3.74 19.60 -11.14
CA TRP A 249 -3.63 18.27 -11.74
C TRP A 249 -2.17 17.83 -11.84
N ARG A 250 -1.95 16.52 -11.90
CA ARG A 250 -0.61 15.90 -12.01
C ARG A 250 -0.65 14.69 -12.94
N LEU A 251 0.44 14.51 -13.69
CA LEU A 251 0.70 13.30 -14.46
C LEU A 251 1.77 12.45 -13.79
N SER A 252 1.55 11.14 -13.76
CA SER A 252 2.50 10.16 -13.29
C SER A 252 2.53 8.94 -14.19
N ILE A 253 3.71 8.33 -14.34
CA ILE A 253 3.88 7.03 -15.01
C ILE A 253 3.49 5.85 -14.08
N THR A 254 3.23 6.12 -12.80
CA THR A 254 2.82 5.12 -11.81
C THR A 254 1.60 5.57 -11.01
N MET A 255 0.80 4.61 -10.56
CA MET A 255 -0.36 4.86 -9.70
C MET A 255 0.04 4.87 -8.20
N GLN A 256 1.03 5.70 -7.84
CA GLN A 256 1.48 5.92 -6.44
C GLN A 256 0.71 7.08 -5.78
N ALA A 257 0.73 7.20 -4.46
CA ALA A 257 0.01 8.28 -3.77
C ALA A 257 0.70 9.65 -3.88
N ASP A 258 2.01 9.70 -4.13
CA ASP A 258 2.83 10.91 -4.02
C ASP A 258 2.36 12.03 -4.98
N PHE A 259 2.12 11.71 -6.24
CA PHE A 259 1.63 12.70 -7.21
C PHE A 259 0.20 13.19 -6.89
N CYS A 260 -0.58 12.42 -6.14
CA CYS A 260 -1.87 12.86 -5.66
C CYS A 260 -1.72 13.89 -4.54
N ILE A 261 -0.79 13.64 -3.62
CA ILE A 261 -0.44 14.58 -2.54
C ILE A 261 0.03 15.90 -3.13
N GLU A 262 0.95 15.88 -4.10
CA GLU A 262 1.44 17.09 -4.77
C GLU A 262 0.31 17.91 -5.42
N ALA A 263 -0.67 17.23 -6.05
CA ALA A 263 -1.81 17.92 -6.65
C ALA A 263 -2.66 18.61 -5.57
N VAL A 264 -2.94 17.91 -4.46
CA VAL A 264 -3.71 18.47 -3.34
C VAL A 264 -2.97 19.65 -2.70
N GLU A 265 -1.67 19.52 -2.44
CA GLU A 265 -0.86 20.60 -1.87
C GLU A 265 -0.83 21.84 -2.77
N GLU A 266 -0.71 21.67 -4.09
CA GLU A 266 -0.80 22.82 -5.01
C GLU A 266 -2.18 23.49 -4.96
N ALA A 267 -3.26 22.70 -4.98
CA ALA A 267 -4.61 23.25 -4.90
C ALA A 267 -4.80 24.04 -3.59
N LEU A 268 -4.35 23.47 -2.47
CA LEU A 268 -4.42 24.12 -1.16
C LEU A 268 -3.61 25.42 -1.11
N ALA A 269 -2.40 25.42 -1.68
CA ALA A 269 -1.54 26.59 -1.71
C ALA A 269 -2.13 27.73 -2.55
N ARG A 270 -2.80 27.41 -3.66
CA ARG A 270 -3.34 28.41 -4.60
C ARG A 270 -4.74 28.90 -4.24
N PHE A 271 -5.57 28.04 -3.67
CA PHE A 271 -7.01 28.28 -3.53
C PHE A 271 -7.52 28.23 -2.08
N GLY A 272 -6.63 28.03 -1.11
CA GLY A 272 -6.99 27.86 0.29
C GLY A 272 -7.51 26.46 0.59
N LYS A 273 -8.21 26.26 1.70
CA LYS A 273 -8.73 24.94 2.10
C LYS A 273 -10.22 24.79 1.82
N PRO A 274 -10.67 23.60 1.38
CA PRO A 274 -12.09 23.30 1.34
C PRO A 274 -12.63 22.90 2.72
N GLU A 275 -13.95 22.92 2.89
CA GLU A 275 -14.57 22.37 4.10
C GLU A 275 -14.57 20.84 4.10
N ILE A 276 -14.84 20.25 2.93
CA ILE A 276 -14.91 18.81 2.71
C ILE A 276 -14.05 18.43 1.51
N PHE A 277 -13.26 17.37 1.67
CA PHE A 277 -12.54 16.75 0.57
C PHE A 277 -13.11 15.34 0.34
N ASN A 278 -13.68 15.12 -0.84
CA ASN A 278 -14.28 13.85 -1.22
C ASN A 278 -13.30 13.01 -2.05
N THR A 279 -13.14 11.74 -1.68
CA THR A 279 -12.37 10.76 -2.45
C THR A 279 -13.15 9.48 -2.62
N ASP A 280 -12.88 8.76 -3.70
CA ASP A 280 -13.33 7.37 -3.81
C ASP A 280 -12.61 6.50 -2.74
N GLN A 281 -13.17 5.34 -2.42
CA GLN A 281 -12.60 4.37 -1.48
C GLN A 281 -11.37 3.61 -2.03
N GLY A 282 -10.82 4.04 -3.16
CA GLY A 282 -9.61 3.47 -3.74
C GLY A 282 -8.43 3.46 -2.76
N SER A 283 -7.60 2.41 -2.83
CA SER A 283 -6.44 2.21 -1.95
C SER A 283 -5.41 3.37 -1.96
N GLN A 284 -5.43 4.20 -3.01
CA GLN A 284 -4.52 5.34 -3.20
C GLN A 284 -4.88 6.51 -2.29
N PHE A 285 -6.18 6.78 -2.11
CA PHE A 285 -6.72 7.89 -1.32
C PHE A 285 -6.88 7.56 0.17
N THR A 286 -6.72 6.28 0.52
CA THR A 286 -6.77 5.78 1.90
C THR A 286 -5.39 5.57 2.52
N SER A 287 -4.32 6.01 1.84
CA SER A 287 -2.98 6.02 2.40
C SER A 287 -2.90 7.00 3.59
N ILE A 288 -2.15 6.62 4.62
CA ILE A 288 -1.98 7.45 5.82
C ILE A 288 -1.45 8.83 5.42
N ASP A 289 -0.41 8.86 4.58
CA ASP A 289 0.24 10.09 4.11
C ASP A 289 -0.75 11.06 3.45
N PHE A 290 -1.66 10.55 2.59
CA PHE A 290 -2.69 11.39 1.97
C PHE A 290 -3.69 11.94 2.99
N THR A 291 -4.20 11.10 3.89
CA THR A 291 -5.18 11.54 4.89
C THR A 291 -4.58 12.51 5.91
N THR A 292 -3.29 12.38 6.24
CA THR A 292 -2.57 13.28 7.13
C THR A 292 -2.54 14.71 6.60
N VAL A 293 -2.26 14.90 5.30
CA VAL A 293 -2.25 16.24 4.65
C VAL A 293 -3.58 16.99 4.84
N LEU A 294 -4.70 16.27 4.79
CA LEU A 294 -6.04 16.82 4.96
C LEU A 294 -6.39 17.08 6.43
N LEU A 295 -6.06 16.12 7.31
CA LEU A 295 -6.34 16.23 8.75
C LEU A 295 -5.54 17.36 9.40
N ASP A 296 -4.26 17.53 9.03
CA ASP A 296 -3.38 18.58 9.56
C ASP A 296 -3.88 20.00 9.24
N ARG A 297 -4.86 20.13 8.33
CA ARG A 297 -5.48 21.40 7.91
C ARG A 297 -6.95 21.52 8.32
N ASP A 298 -7.44 20.62 9.18
CA ASP A 298 -8.83 20.54 9.63
C ASP A 298 -9.85 20.36 8.49
N ILE A 299 -9.46 19.68 7.40
CA ILE A 299 -10.36 19.39 6.28
C ILE A 299 -11.14 18.12 6.58
N LYS A 300 -12.47 18.16 6.44
CA LYS A 300 -13.31 16.98 6.67
C LYS A 300 -13.17 16.02 5.49
N ILE A 301 -12.72 14.80 5.78
CA ILE A 301 -12.59 13.75 4.76
C ILE A 301 -13.94 13.07 4.57
N SER A 302 -14.42 13.04 3.33
CA SER A 302 -15.59 12.27 2.88
C SER A 302 -15.12 11.16 1.97
N MET A 303 -15.57 9.93 2.19
CA MET A 303 -15.28 8.79 1.31
C MET A 303 -16.57 8.22 0.73
N ASP A 304 -16.58 8.00 -0.58
CA ASP A 304 -17.75 7.52 -1.30
C ASP A 304 -18.21 6.15 -0.79
N GLY A 305 -19.39 6.09 -0.20
CA GLY A 305 -19.98 4.86 0.30
C GLY A 305 -20.91 4.17 -0.71
N LYS A 306 -21.54 3.08 -0.28
CA LYS A 306 -22.63 2.44 -1.03
C LYS A 306 -23.72 3.47 -1.36
N GLY A 307 -23.96 3.70 -2.66
CA GLY A 307 -24.99 4.60 -3.17
C GLY A 307 -24.53 6.04 -3.47
N ALA A 308 -23.25 6.37 -3.28
CA ALA A 308 -22.68 7.70 -3.55
C ALA A 308 -22.36 7.98 -5.03
N TRP A 309 -22.59 7.01 -5.93
CA TRP A 309 -22.23 7.11 -7.35
C TRP A 309 -22.75 8.38 -8.06
N ARG A 310 -23.92 8.91 -7.66
CA ARG A 310 -24.52 10.10 -8.28
C ARG A 310 -23.67 11.35 -8.07
N ASP A 311 -22.90 11.35 -7.00
CA ASP A 311 -22.18 12.49 -6.53
C ASP A 311 -20.82 12.57 -7.26
N ASN A 312 -20.20 11.44 -7.65
CA ASN A 312 -18.99 11.42 -8.51
C ASN A 312 -19.23 11.68 -10.00
N VAL A 313 -20.49 11.75 -10.46
CA VAL A 313 -20.84 11.90 -11.89
C VAL A 313 -20.17 13.10 -12.56
N PHE A 314 -19.85 14.18 -11.83
CA PHE A 314 -19.20 15.34 -12.45
C PHE A 314 -17.73 15.10 -12.79
N VAL A 315 -17.03 14.29 -11.99
CA VAL A 315 -15.66 13.90 -12.25
C VAL A 315 -15.62 12.96 -13.46
N GLU A 316 -16.56 12.02 -13.54
CA GLU A 316 -16.75 11.18 -14.73
C GLU A 316 -16.99 12.03 -16.00
N ARG A 317 -17.79 13.10 -15.87
CA ARG A 317 -18.03 14.05 -16.98
C ARG A 317 -16.78 14.85 -17.35
N LEU A 318 -15.94 15.22 -16.38
CA LEU A 318 -14.64 15.84 -16.64
C LEU A 318 -13.79 14.88 -17.48
N TRP A 319 -13.63 13.63 -17.04
CA TRP A 319 -12.84 12.64 -17.78
C TRP A 319 -13.39 12.35 -19.16
N LYS A 320 -14.71 12.28 -19.31
CA LYS A 320 -15.32 12.15 -20.63
C LYS A 320 -14.93 13.31 -21.54
N SER A 321 -14.99 14.55 -21.05
CA SER A 321 -14.63 15.73 -21.82
C SER A 321 -13.14 15.70 -22.20
N VAL A 322 -12.25 15.50 -21.21
CA VAL A 322 -10.79 15.37 -21.44
C VAL A 322 -10.49 14.27 -22.47
N LYS A 323 -11.11 13.09 -22.34
CA LYS A 323 -10.79 11.98 -23.22
C LYS A 323 -11.28 12.19 -24.65
N TYR A 324 -12.52 12.62 -24.84
CA TYR A 324 -13.09 12.80 -26.17
C TYR A 324 -12.56 14.04 -26.90
N GLU A 325 -12.37 15.15 -26.18
CA GLU A 325 -12.04 16.45 -26.78
C GLU A 325 -10.51 16.64 -26.92
N GLU A 326 -9.70 15.91 -26.17
CA GLU A 326 -8.24 16.09 -26.15
C GLU A 326 -7.45 14.81 -26.41
N VAL A 327 -7.68 13.76 -25.61
CA VAL A 327 -6.80 12.58 -25.57
C VAL A 327 -6.99 11.66 -26.77
N TYR A 328 -8.24 11.31 -27.11
CA TYR A 328 -8.50 10.34 -28.18
C TYR A 328 -8.22 10.89 -29.58
N LEU A 329 -8.17 12.21 -29.72
CA LEU A 329 -7.79 12.91 -30.96
C LEU A 329 -6.28 13.00 -31.16
N ARG A 330 -5.47 12.57 -30.19
CA ARG A 330 -4.01 12.72 -30.20
C ARG A 330 -3.29 11.42 -29.90
N ALA A 331 -2.05 11.36 -30.36
CA ALA A 331 -1.09 10.33 -30.01
C ALA A 331 0.13 11.00 -29.35
N TYR A 332 0.18 11.01 -28.02
CA TYR A 332 1.29 11.63 -27.30
C TYR A 332 2.54 10.77 -27.38
N GLU A 333 3.62 11.30 -27.94
CA GLU A 333 4.91 10.62 -28.05
C GLU A 333 5.67 10.55 -26.72
N THR A 334 5.58 11.61 -25.90
CA THR A 334 6.33 11.72 -24.63
C THR A 334 5.46 12.24 -23.50
N VAL A 335 5.87 11.99 -22.25
CA VAL A 335 5.14 12.50 -21.06
C VAL A 335 5.12 14.01 -21.04
N SER A 336 6.19 14.68 -21.50
CA SER A 336 6.26 16.14 -21.62
C SER A 336 5.28 16.67 -22.66
N HIS A 337 5.14 15.99 -23.79
CA HIS A 337 4.13 16.32 -24.81
C HIS A 337 2.70 16.16 -24.23
N ALA A 338 2.41 15.03 -23.58
CA ALA A 338 1.12 14.80 -22.92
C ALA A 338 0.82 15.90 -21.89
N ARG A 339 1.80 16.25 -21.04
CA ARG A 339 1.68 17.32 -20.04
C ARG A 339 1.36 18.67 -20.68
N ALA A 340 2.09 19.08 -21.69
CA ALA A 340 1.86 20.36 -22.34
C ALA A 340 0.47 20.43 -23.02
N SER A 341 0.06 19.34 -23.68
CA SER A 341 -1.23 19.30 -24.39
C SER A 341 -2.43 19.24 -23.43
N ILE A 342 -2.40 18.34 -22.45
CA ILE A 342 -3.45 18.24 -21.43
C ILE A 342 -3.53 19.53 -20.62
N GLY A 343 -2.40 20.16 -20.29
CA GLY A 343 -2.38 21.45 -19.60
C GLY A 343 -3.15 22.53 -20.37
N ARG A 344 -2.81 22.74 -21.65
CA ARG A 344 -3.54 23.69 -22.51
C ARG A 344 -5.04 23.39 -22.59
N TYR A 345 -5.41 22.12 -22.66
CA TYR A 345 -6.82 21.73 -22.67
C TYR A 345 -7.52 22.02 -21.34
N LEU A 346 -6.87 21.76 -20.20
CA LEU A 346 -7.44 22.05 -18.88
C LEU A 346 -7.55 23.56 -18.61
N ASP A 347 -6.62 24.36 -19.14
CA ASP A 347 -6.72 25.82 -19.13
C ASP A 347 -7.93 26.26 -19.97
N PHE A 348 -8.08 25.75 -21.20
CA PHE A 348 -9.27 25.97 -22.02
C PHE A 348 -10.56 25.54 -21.31
N TYR A 349 -10.55 24.38 -20.65
CA TYR A 349 -11.69 23.83 -19.92
C TYR A 349 -12.15 24.79 -18.82
N ASN A 350 -11.22 25.34 -18.05
CA ASN A 350 -11.51 26.26 -16.95
C ASN A 350 -11.93 27.65 -17.46
N GLU A 351 -11.18 28.20 -18.42
CA GLU A 351 -11.29 29.61 -18.80
C GLU A 351 -12.39 29.87 -19.84
N ARG A 352 -12.56 28.96 -20.80
CA ARG A 352 -13.28 29.26 -22.06
C ARG A 352 -14.40 28.27 -22.38
N ARG A 353 -14.31 27.02 -21.93
CA ARG A 353 -15.31 26.00 -22.24
C ARG A 353 -16.63 26.34 -21.53
N PRO A 354 -17.76 26.49 -22.25
CA PRO A 354 -19.05 26.72 -21.62
C PRO A 354 -19.61 25.43 -21.01
N HIS A 355 -20.23 25.52 -19.84
CA HIS A 355 -20.85 24.38 -19.16
C HIS A 355 -22.36 24.54 -19.05
N SER A 356 -23.12 23.61 -19.63
CA SER A 356 -24.59 23.61 -19.55
C SER A 356 -25.11 23.59 -18.10
N ARG A 357 -24.44 22.85 -17.21
CA ARG A 357 -24.77 22.81 -15.77
C ARG A 357 -24.52 24.13 -15.05
N LEU A 358 -23.68 25.01 -15.61
CA LEU A 358 -23.36 26.34 -15.10
C LEU A 358 -24.12 27.44 -15.85
N GLY A 359 -25.18 27.09 -16.59
CA GLY A 359 -25.95 28.06 -17.38
C GLY A 359 -25.15 28.67 -18.53
N GLY A 360 -24.20 27.93 -19.11
CA GLY A 360 -23.34 28.41 -20.20
C GLY A 360 -22.09 29.16 -19.73
N LYS A 361 -21.95 29.44 -18.43
CA LYS A 361 -20.73 30.02 -17.86
C LYS A 361 -19.58 29.02 -17.89
N THR A 362 -18.36 29.55 -17.84
CA THR A 362 -17.14 28.74 -17.69
C THR A 362 -16.91 28.40 -16.21
N PRO A 363 -16.13 27.36 -15.90
CA PRO A 363 -15.75 27.04 -14.53
C PRO A 363 -15.09 28.21 -13.80
N ASP A 364 -14.20 28.96 -14.45
CA ASP A 364 -13.55 30.14 -13.85
C ASP A 364 -14.55 31.25 -13.55
N GLN A 365 -15.47 31.55 -14.48
CA GLN A 365 -16.52 32.54 -14.23
C GLN A 365 -17.37 32.16 -13.01
N THR A 366 -17.65 30.88 -12.80
CA THR A 366 -18.45 30.41 -11.66
C THR A 366 -17.64 30.39 -10.36
N TYR A 367 -16.35 30.08 -10.45
CA TYR A 367 -15.45 30.00 -9.30
C TYR A 367 -15.14 31.38 -8.72
N PHE A 368 -14.76 32.33 -9.58
CA PHE A 368 -14.29 33.67 -9.18
C PHE A 368 -15.41 34.71 -9.06
N ASN A 369 -16.46 34.66 -9.89
CA ASN A 369 -17.55 35.66 -9.84
C ASN A 369 -18.68 35.23 -8.90
N GLN A 370 -18.33 34.83 -7.68
CA GLN A 370 -19.33 34.58 -6.65
C GLN A 370 -19.94 35.91 -6.21
N PRO A 371 -21.28 36.02 -6.11
CA PRO A 371 -21.86 37.15 -5.41
C PRO A 371 -21.34 37.10 -3.98
N LEU A 372 -20.76 38.22 -3.52
CA LEU A 372 -20.50 38.44 -2.10
C LEU A 372 -21.81 38.13 -1.36
N LEU A 373 -21.84 37.02 -0.63
CA LEU A 373 -22.92 36.77 0.32
C LEU A 373 -22.90 37.97 1.28
N ALA A 374 -23.91 38.84 1.14
CA ALA A 374 -24.17 39.90 2.10
C ALA A 374 -24.21 39.24 3.48
N ALA A 375 -23.28 39.63 4.33
CA ALA A 375 -23.28 39.24 5.73
C ALA A 375 -24.64 39.62 6.32
N ALA A 376 -25.40 38.63 6.77
CA ALA A 376 -26.64 38.79 7.51
C ALA A 376 -26.37 38.48 8.98
#